data_AF-A0A932D332-F1
#
_entry.id   AF-A0A932D332-F1
#
_cell.length_a   1.000
_cell.length_b   1.000
_cell.length_c   1.000
_cell.angle_alpha   90.00
_cell.angle_beta   90.00
_cell.angle_gamma   90.00
#
_symmetry.space_group_name_H-M   'P 1'
#
loop_
_entity.id
_entity.type
_entity.pdbx_description
1 polymer ?
#
loop_
_entity_poly.entity_id
_entity_poly.type
_entity_poly.pdbx_seq_one_letter_code
_entity_poly.pdbx_strand_id
1 'polypeptide(L)' 'MRVALVLVSLAAPGCTRVHVWERETLAERAMRPEPDPPERKLDSHVHEYREGSTGGAGVGGGGCGCN' A
#
# COMPACT_ATOMS: atom_id res chain seq x y z
N MET A 1 30.24 -18.10 -18.44
CA MET A 1 29.03 -18.09 -17.59
C MET A 1 28.87 -16.83 -16.73
N ARG A 2 29.89 -16.39 -15.97
CA ARG A 2 29.78 -15.20 -15.10
C ARG A 2 29.40 -13.90 -15.83
N VAL A 3 30.00 -13.64 -17.00
CA VAL A 3 29.73 -12.44 -17.81
C VAL A 3 28.29 -12.42 -18.34
N ALA A 4 27.77 -13.56 -18.77
CA ALA A 4 26.38 -13.67 -19.22
C ALA A 4 25.38 -13.37 -18.10
N LEU A 5 25.69 -13.79 -16.88
CA LEU A 5 24.84 -13.58 -15.69
C LEU A 5 24.76 -12.09 -15.30
N VAL A 6 25.87 -11.35 -15.43
CA VAL A 6 25.93 -9.90 -15.20
C VAL A 6 25.15 -9.12 -16.26
N LEU A 7 25.24 -9.52 -17.53
CA LEU A 7 24.49 -8.87 -18.61
C LEU A 7 22.97 -9.07 -18.46
N VAL A 8 22.54 -10.25 -18.02
CA VAL A 8 21.12 -10.54 -17.74
C VAL A 8 20.58 -9.68 -16.59
N SER A 9 21.36 -9.47 -15.52
CA SER A 9 20.92 -8.64 -14.39
C SER A 9 20.77 -7.16 -14.74
N LEU A 10 21.55 -6.65 -15.70
CA LEU A 10 21.47 -5.25 -16.15
C LEU A 10 20.30 -5.00 -17.12
N ALA A 11 19.82 -6.04 -17.79
CA ALA A 11 18.72 -5.95 -18.75
C ALA A 11 17.32 -6.09 -18.11
N ALA A 12 17.24 -6.37 -16.81
CA ALA A 12 15.96 -6.47 -16.12
C ALA A 12 15.29 -5.09 -16.07
N PRO A 13 14.02 -4.95 -16.51
CA PRO A 13 13.29 -3.70 -16.34
C PRO A 13 13.18 -3.38 -14.85
N GLY A 14 13.71 -2.24 -14.44
CA GLY A 14 13.63 -1.76 -13.06
C GLY A 14 12.26 -1.19 -12.71
N CYS A 15 12.15 -0.62 -11.51
CA CYS A 15 10.94 0.09 -11.08
C CYS A 15 10.67 1.29 -12.00
N THR A 16 9.58 1.25 -12.76
CA THR A 16 9.14 2.36 -13.61
C THR A 16 8.11 3.24 -12.91
N ARG A 17 8.18 4.56 -13.15
CA ARG A 17 7.13 5.48 -12.70
C ARG A 17 5.94 5.34 -13.63
N VAL A 18 4.89 4.67 -13.15
CA VAL A 18 3.59 4.58 -13.82
C VAL A 18 2.86 5.90 -13.61
N HIS A 19 2.43 6.52 -14.70
CA HIS A 19 1.66 7.75 -14.66
C HIS A 19 0.30 7.53 -13.99
N VAL A 20 -0.26 8.56 -13.35
CA VAL A 20 -1.49 8.43 -12.54
C VAL A 20 -2.67 7.93 -13.37
N TRP A 21 -2.78 8.36 -14.64
CA TRP A 21 -3.84 7.94 -15.56
C TRP A 21 -3.66 6.51 -16.07
N GLU A 22 -2.45 5.96 -16.11
CA GLU A 22 -2.21 4.55 -16.46
C GLU A 22 -2.69 3.58 -15.36
N ARG A 23 -2.98 4.10 -14.17
CA ARG A 23 -3.52 3.32 -13.06
C ARG A 23 -5.03 3.13 -13.13
N GLU A 24 -5.75 3.87 -13.99
CA GLU A 24 -7.22 3.78 -14.02
C GLU A 24 -7.73 2.38 -14.38
N THR A 25 -7.01 1.68 -15.27
CA THR A 25 -7.33 0.31 -15.70
C THR A 25 -6.88 -0.76 -14.69
N LEU A 26 -6.05 -0.38 -13.72
CA LEU A 26 -5.50 -1.27 -12.69
C LEU A 26 -6.05 -0.95 -11.29
N ALA A 27 -6.76 0.15 -11.10
CA ALA A 27 -7.28 0.57 -9.80
C ALA A 27 -8.67 -0.02 -9.55
N GLU A 28 -8.69 -1.30 -9.17
CA GLU A 28 -9.90 -1.98 -8.69
C GLU A 28 -10.48 -1.32 -7.44
N ARG A 29 -11.81 -1.47 -7.24
CA ARG A 29 -12.52 -0.91 -6.08
C ARG A 29 -11.93 -1.37 -4.74
N ALA A 30 -11.37 -2.58 -4.68
CA ALA A 30 -10.72 -3.13 -3.48
C ALA A 30 -9.40 -2.41 -3.11
N MET A 31 -8.78 -1.70 -4.05
CA MET A 31 -7.53 -0.95 -3.81
C MET A 31 -7.79 0.50 -3.38
N ARG A 32 -9.06 0.86 -3.09
CA ARG A 32 -9.40 2.19 -2.60
C ARG A 32 -8.70 2.43 -1.25
N PRO A 33 -8.07 3.60 -1.05
CA PRO A 33 -7.39 3.92 0.21
C PRO A 33 -8.34 3.91 1.41
N GLU A 34 -9.63 4.15 1.17
CA GLU A 34 -10.67 4.14 2.19
C GLU A 34 -11.74 3.09 1.82
N PRO A 35 -11.82 1.97 2.55
CA PRO A 35 -12.86 0.95 2.39
C PRO A 35 -14.24 1.48 2.76
N ASP A 36 -15.29 0.71 2.43
CA ASP A 36 -16.63 1.05 2.89
C ASP A 36 -16.71 0.99 4.43
N PRO A 37 -17.59 1.79 5.07
CA PRO A 37 -17.68 1.87 6.52
C PRO A 37 -17.71 0.53 7.30
N PRO A 38 -18.39 -0.54 6.84
CA PRO A 38 -18.34 -1.83 7.53
C PRO A 38 -16.98 -2.52 7.45
N GLU A 39 -16.30 -2.46 6.31
CA GLU A 39 -14.96 -3.05 6.13
C GLU A 39 -13.93 -2.33 7.00
N ARG A 40 -13.99 -1.00 7.05
CA ARG A 40 -13.12 -0.20 7.93
C ARG A 40 -13.23 -0.58 9.40
N LYS A 41 -14.45 -0.83 9.89
CA LYS A 41 -14.68 -1.24 11.28
C LYS A 41 -14.10 -2.62 11.58
N LEU A 42 -14.21 -3.54 10.62
CA LEU A 42 -13.65 -4.87 10.77
C LEU A 42 -12.12 -4.81 10.78
N ASP A 43 -11.53 -4.07 9.85
CA ASP A 43 -10.08 -3.91 9.75
C ASP A 43 -9.49 -3.25 11.00
N SER A 44 -10.13 -2.18 11.50
CA SER A 44 -9.72 -1.55 12.76
C SER A 44 -9.80 -2.52 13.93
N HIS A 45 -10.87 -3.31 14.04
CA HIS A 45 -11.02 -4.29 15.13
C HIS A 45 -9.95 -5.39 15.06
N VAL A 46 -9.63 -5.88 13.86
CA VAL A 46 -8.54 -6.87 13.67
C VAL A 46 -7.18 -6.25 14.01
N HIS A 47 -6.95 -5.01 13.61
CA HIS A 47 -5.71 -4.29 13.90
C HIS A 47 -5.53 -4.04 15.40
N GLU A 48 -6.56 -3.56 16.08
CA GLU A 48 -6.57 -3.35 17.54
C GLU A 48 -6.31 -4.67 18.29
N TYR A 49 -6.94 -5.77 17.85
CA TYR A 49 -6.73 -7.09 18.44
C TYR A 49 -5.29 -7.60 18.26
N ARG A 50 -4.69 -7.37 17.08
CA ARG A 50 -3.35 -7.87 16.75
C ARG A 50 -2.24 -7.04 17.39
N GLU A 51 -2.39 -5.72 17.35
CA GLU A 51 -1.37 -4.79 17.83
C GLU A 51 -1.55 -4.43 19.32
N GLY A 52 -2.65 -4.88 19.95
CA GLY A 52 -2.98 -4.54 21.34
C GLY A 52 -3.23 -3.04 21.56
N SER A 53 -3.36 -2.27 20.49
CA SER A 53 -3.69 -0.84 20.53
C SER A 53 -5.20 -0.67 20.61
N THR A 54 -5.67 0.36 21.30
CA THR A 54 -7.11 0.67 21.39
C THR A 54 -7.32 2.14 21.06
N GLY A 55 -8.29 2.44 20.18
CA GLY A 55 -8.67 3.82 19.87
C GLY A 55 -7.81 4.54 18.82
N GLY A 56 -6.87 3.86 18.18
CA GLY A 56 -5.98 4.44 17.16
C GLY A 56 -6.67 4.80 15.83
N ALA A 57 -7.77 4.11 15.49
CA ALA A 57 -8.44 4.27 14.19
C ALA A 57 -9.29 5.55 14.05
N GLY A 58 -9.45 6.32 15.14
CA GLY A 58 -10.28 7.53 15.18
C GLY A 58 -9.70 8.71 15.96
N VAL A 59 -8.53 8.56 16.58
CA VAL A 59 -7.75 9.71 17.08
C VAL A 59 -6.95 10.29 15.92
N GLY A 60 -7.16 11.56 15.62
CA GLY A 60 -6.50 12.21 14.49
C GLY A 60 -4.98 12.10 14.56
N GLY A 61 -4.36 11.84 13.39
CA GLY A 61 -2.95 12.14 13.14
C GLY A 61 -1.96 11.09 13.62
N GLY A 62 -1.62 10.16 12.73
CA GLY A 62 -0.44 9.31 12.83
C GLY A 62 0.35 9.18 11.51
N GLY A 63 0.08 10.04 10.53
CA GLY A 63 1.08 10.39 9.52
C GLY A 63 2.08 11.38 10.14
N CYS A 64 3.29 11.48 9.60
CA CYS A 64 4.27 12.53 9.92
C CYS A 64 3.53 13.84 10.28
N GLY A 65 3.52 14.20 11.57
CA GLY A 65 2.59 15.15 12.18
C GLY A 65 2.67 16.58 11.62
N CYS A 66 2.12 16.75 10.42
CA CYS A 66 1.97 18.00 9.70
C CYS A 66 0.55 18.04 9.14
N ASN A 67 -0.42 18.28 10.02
CA ASN A 67 -1.35 19.43 10.01
C ASN A 67 -2.25 19.35 11.25
#